data_AF-A0AAW7X721-F1
#
_entry.id   AF-A0AAW7X721-F1
#
_cell.length_a   1.000
_cell.length_b   1.000
_cell.length_c   1.000
_cell.angle_alpha   90.00
_cell.angle_beta   90.00
_cell.angle_gamma   90.00
#
_symmetry.space_group_name_H-M   'P 1'
#
loop_
_entity.id
_entity.type
_entity.pdbx_description
1 polymer ?
#
loop_
_entity_poly.entity_id
_entity_poly.type
_entity_poly.pdbx_seq_one_letter_code
_entity_poly.pdbx_strand_id
1 'polypeptide(L)'
;MNIKTFFPALIASVFLLINASTGYAASITKTLCNPADSDNGYGAGTFNGKFYSWFELSQEDITDCDTKIGFYNETNRHFRVEWNVAQSWGEDAIGGMGWSAGSRDRKIGYNVGQLTTNSSIQKALVAMYGWSCSTSGGNQISQEYYVVDTWDGGKFVPWDENANNGNGAPAQSVGTVSANGATYDVYKVRRYGAQYCFNGSSRSFDQFWSVRRTPRAINGNRNMDFRPHANRWDNSDLGFKVDGLSSGYQILAVEIFGDANLRHKGAADITLWPR
;
A
#
# COMPACT_ATOMS: atom_id res chain seq x y z
N MET A 1 56.70 57.83 -13.52
CA MET A 1 55.50 57.93 -12.67
C MET A 1 54.31 57.90 -13.63
N ASN A 2 53.79 56.76 -14.12
CA ASN A 2 53.09 55.64 -13.50
C ASN A 2 52.06 56.02 -12.43
N ILE A 3 50.77 55.91 -12.80
CA ILE A 3 49.65 55.20 -12.14
C ILE A 3 48.52 55.18 -13.21
N LYS A 4 48.49 54.18 -14.10
CA LYS A 4 47.68 52.94 -14.05
C LYS A 4 46.19 53.15 -13.75
N THR A 5 45.43 53.06 -14.83
CA THR A 5 43.98 52.82 -14.96
C THR A 5 43.51 51.61 -14.14
N PHE A 6 42.37 51.77 -13.47
CA PHE A 6 41.61 50.67 -12.86
C PHE A 6 40.18 50.67 -13.41
N PHE A 7 39.88 49.65 -14.22
CA PHE A 7 38.50 49.22 -14.48
C PHE A 7 38.12 48.20 -13.41
N PRO A 8 36.93 48.27 -12.79
CA PRO A 8 36.44 47.16 -11.99
C PRO A 8 36.01 46.02 -12.92
N ALA A 9 36.70 44.89 -12.81
CA ALA A 9 36.27 43.64 -13.43
C ALA A 9 35.01 43.14 -12.73
N LEU A 10 33.92 43.00 -13.48
CA LEU A 10 32.71 42.32 -13.05
C LEU A 10 33.06 40.83 -12.87
N ILE A 11 33.16 40.37 -11.62
CA ILE A 11 33.26 38.93 -11.33
C ILE A 11 31.88 38.35 -11.60
N ALA A 12 31.70 37.77 -12.78
CA ALA A 12 30.61 36.85 -13.05
C ALA A 12 30.88 35.58 -12.21
N SER A 13 30.24 35.49 -11.05
CA SER A 13 30.15 34.24 -10.30
C SER A 13 29.39 33.24 -11.16
N VAL A 14 30.14 32.39 -11.87
CA VAL A 14 29.62 31.14 -12.41
C VAL A 14 29.22 30.30 -11.21
N PHE A 15 27.95 30.33 -10.85
CA PHE A 15 27.35 29.24 -10.09
C PHE A 15 27.46 28.02 -11.00
N LEU A 16 28.47 27.18 -10.74
CA LEU A 16 28.45 25.81 -11.19
C LEU A 16 27.21 25.19 -10.52
N LEU A 17 26.12 25.12 -11.28
CA LEU A 17 25.04 24.18 -11.02
C LEU A 17 25.72 22.81 -10.98
N ILE A 18 25.94 22.32 -9.77
CA ILE A 18 26.28 20.91 -9.56
C ILE A 18 25.05 20.18 -10.10
N ASN A 19 25.18 19.66 -11.32
CA ASN A 19 24.20 18.75 -11.88
C ASN A 19 23.93 17.69 -10.82
N ALA A 20 22.70 17.68 -10.30
CA ALA A 20 22.18 16.56 -9.56
C ALA A 20 22.55 15.30 -10.36
N SER A 21 23.17 14.36 -9.66
CA SER A 21 23.59 13.07 -10.18
C SER A 21 22.64 12.58 -11.27
N THR A 22 23.16 12.40 -12.48
CA THR A 22 22.58 11.49 -13.45
C THR A 22 22.69 10.08 -12.87
N GLY A 23 21.90 9.80 -11.84
CA GLY A 23 21.47 8.44 -11.55
C GLY A 23 20.70 8.00 -12.78
N TYR A 24 21.03 6.80 -13.28
CA TYR A 24 20.26 6.15 -14.33
C TYR A 24 18.77 6.37 -14.06
N ALA A 25 18.04 6.93 -15.02
CA ALA A 25 16.60 7.04 -14.90
C ALA A 25 16.10 5.61 -14.81
N ALA A 26 15.76 5.17 -13.60
CA ALA A 26 15.32 3.82 -13.35
C ALA A 26 14.21 3.50 -14.38
N SER A 27 14.46 2.53 -15.25
CA SER A 27 13.49 2.16 -16.27
C SER A 27 12.46 1.22 -15.65
N ILE A 28 11.18 1.49 -15.93
CA ILE A 28 10.10 0.56 -15.60
C ILE A 28 10.32 -0.70 -16.45
N THR A 29 10.50 -1.82 -15.77
CA THR A 29 10.78 -3.13 -16.38
C THR A 29 9.56 -4.01 -16.55
N LYS A 30 8.55 -3.80 -15.70
CA LYS A 30 7.25 -4.45 -15.82
C LYS A 30 6.18 -3.51 -15.28
N THR A 31 5.12 -3.32 -16.05
CA THR A 31 3.90 -2.65 -15.60
C THR A 31 2.83 -3.71 -15.44
N LEU A 32 2.27 -3.88 -14.25
CA LEU A 32 1.03 -4.63 -14.05
C LEU A 32 -0.13 -3.77 -14.51
N CYS A 33 -1.06 -4.37 -15.26
CA CYS A 33 -2.17 -3.78 -16.03
C CYS A 33 -2.13 -4.08 -17.56
N ASN A 34 -1.33 -5.05 -18.04
CA ASN A 34 -1.58 -5.55 -19.40
C ASN A 34 -2.86 -6.43 -19.36
N PRO A 35 -3.84 -6.28 -20.26
CA PRO A 35 -4.98 -7.21 -20.34
C PRO A 35 -4.57 -8.68 -20.47
N ALA A 36 -3.35 -8.96 -20.96
CA ALA A 36 -2.75 -10.30 -20.96
C ALA A 36 -2.26 -10.80 -19.58
N ASP A 37 -2.11 -9.89 -18.61
CA ASP A 37 -1.67 -10.14 -17.23
C ASP A 37 -2.83 -10.00 -16.20
N SER A 38 -4.06 -9.66 -16.64
CA SER A 38 -5.22 -9.44 -15.77
C SER A 38 -6.34 -10.45 -16.04
N ASP A 39 -6.62 -11.34 -15.08
CA ASP A 39 -7.87 -12.08 -15.05
C ASP A 39 -8.92 -11.21 -14.34
N ASN A 40 -9.58 -10.30 -15.07
CA ASN A 40 -10.67 -9.44 -14.58
C ASN A 40 -10.29 -8.51 -13.39
N GLY A 41 -9.28 -7.66 -13.56
CA GLY A 41 -8.92 -6.66 -12.53
C GLY A 41 -8.18 -7.23 -11.32
N TYR A 42 -7.63 -8.44 -11.39
CA TYR A 42 -6.76 -9.02 -10.37
C TYR A 42 -5.57 -9.73 -11.01
N GLY A 43 -4.44 -9.76 -10.31
CA GLY A 43 -3.33 -10.64 -10.66
C GLY A 43 -2.29 -10.79 -9.55
N ALA A 44 -1.56 -11.90 -9.60
CA ALA A 44 -0.42 -12.14 -8.73
C ALA A 44 0.65 -12.94 -9.47
N GLY A 45 1.89 -12.83 -9.03
CA GLY A 45 2.98 -13.55 -9.67
C GLY A 45 4.33 -13.27 -9.04
N THR A 46 5.39 -13.56 -9.80
CA THR A 46 6.74 -13.22 -9.41
C THR A 46 7.43 -12.42 -10.50
N PHE A 47 8.21 -11.43 -10.10
CA PHE A 47 9.06 -10.65 -10.98
C PHE A 47 10.45 -10.57 -10.34
N ASN A 48 11.48 -11.06 -11.04
CA ASN A 48 12.86 -11.17 -10.53
C ASN A 48 12.96 -11.79 -9.12
N GLY A 49 12.17 -12.84 -8.86
CA GLY A 49 12.15 -13.55 -7.58
C GLY A 49 11.44 -12.82 -6.43
N LYS A 50 10.76 -11.70 -6.70
CA LYS A 50 9.87 -11.03 -5.75
C LYS A 50 8.43 -11.32 -6.09
N PHE A 51 7.64 -11.66 -5.07
CA PHE A 51 6.20 -11.83 -5.25
C PHE A 51 5.53 -10.47 -5.38
N TYR A 52 4.51 -10.39 -6.23
CA TYR A 52 3.61 -9.26 -6.31
C TYR A 52 2.16 -9.74 -6.33
N SER A 53 1.27 -8.87 -5.89
CA SER A 53 -0.17 -9.01 -6.09
C SER A 53 -0.77 -7.62 -6.32
N TRP A 54 -1.84 -7.59 -7.11
CA TRP A 54 -2.61 -6.39 -7.38
C TRP A 54 -4.08 -6.73 -7.62
N PHE A 55 -4.94 -5.76 -7.33
CA PHE A 55 -6.37 -5.79 -7.54
C PHE A 55 -6.83 -4.37 -7.91
N GLU A 56 -7.78 -4.28 -8.83
CA GLU A 56 -8.48 -3.08 -9.24
C GLU A 56 -9.96 -3.42 -9.38
N LEU A 57 -10.77 -2.82 -8.50
CA LEU A 57 -12.20 -2.76 -8.62
C LEU A 57 -12.54 -1.51 -9.42
N SER A 58 -13.05 -1.72 -10.63
CA SER A 58 -13.69 -0.67 -11.40
C SER A 58 -15.18 -0.94 -11.61
N GLN A 59 -15.98 0.12 -11.59
CA GLN A 59 -17.41 0.07 -11.92
C GLN A 59 -17.67 0.05 -13.44
N GLU A 60 -16.62 0.25 -14.25
CA GLU A 60 -16.67 0.14 -15.71
C GLU A 60 -15.89 -1.10 -16.18
N ASP A 61 -16.23 -1.64 -17.36
CA ASP A 61 -15.45 -2.74 -17.97
C ASP A 61 -14.00 -2.29 -18.19
N ILE A 62 -13.05 -2.89 -17.47
CA ILE A 62 -11.62 -2.54 -17.53
C ILE A 62 -11.07 -2.91 -18.92
N THR A 63 -11.01 -1.93 -19.82
CA THR A 63 -10.40 -2.05 -21.17
C THR A 63 -9.00 -1.43 -21.25
N ASP A 64 -8.68 -0.52 -20.33
CA ASP A 64 -7.37 0.01 -19.96
C ASP A 64 -7.44 0.25 -18.44
N CYS A 65 -6.47 -0.20 -17.66
CA CYS A 65 -6.56 -0.03 -16.20
C CYS A 65 -6.04 1.35 -15.78
N ASP A 66 -6.78 1.94 -14.84
CA ASP A 66 -6.52 3.27 -14.33
C ASP A 66 -5.40 3.26 -13.28
N THR A 67 -5.09 2.09 -12.72
CA THR A 67 -3.96 1.89 -11.81
C THR A 67 -2.85 1.08 -12.47
N LYS A 68 -1.63 1.64 -12.45
CA LYS A 68 -0.42 1.06 -13.04
C LYS A 68 0.62 0.84 -11.96
N ILE A 69 1.09 -0.40 -11.85
CA ILE A 69 2.18 -0.75 -10.93
C ILE A 69 3.42 -1.04 -11.75
N GLY A 70 4.38 -0.11 -11.74
CA GLY A 70 5.67 -0.23 -12.40
C GLY A 70 6.75 -0.77 -11.46
N PHE A 71 7.43 -1.84 -11.86
CA PHE A 71 8.61 -2.39 -11.18
C PHE A 71 9.90 -1.87 -11.82
N TYR A 72 10.88 -1.49 -11.01
CA TYR A 72 12.15 -0.93 -11.50
C TYR A 72 13.30 -1.93 -11.36
N ASN A 73 14.16 -1.97 -12.39
CA ASN A 73 15.20 -3.00 -12.54
C ASN A 73 16.31 -2.93 -11.47
N GLU A 74 16.60 -1.73 -10.95
CA GLU A 74 17.95 -1.46 -10.49
C GLU A 74 18.31 -2.16 -9.17
N THR A 75 17.33 -2.66 -8.41
CA THR A 75 17.58 -3.36 -7.14
C THR A 75 16.62 -4.51 -6.79
N ASN A 76 15.56 -4.77 -7.58
CA ASN A 76 14.44 -5.67 -7.21
C ASN A 76 13.83 -5.36 -5.83
N ARG A 77 13.92 -4.09 -5.41
CA ARG A 77 13.41 -3.58 -4.13
C ARG A 77 12.47 -2.41 -4.35
N HIS A 78 12.42 -1.86 -5.56
CA HIS A 78 11.76 -0.61 -5.87
C HIS A 78 10.57 -0.84 -6.80
N PHE A 79 9.43 -0.26 -6.43
CA PHE A 79 8.24 -0.21 -7.27
C PHE A 79 7.59 1.16 -7.14
N ARG A 80 6.91 1.57 -8.21
CA ARG A 80 6.07 2.76 -8.25
C ARG A 80 4.66 2.33 -8.60
N VAL A 81 3.71 2.94 -7.92
CA VAL A 81 2.29 2.82 -8.24
C VAL A 81 1.85 4.18 -8.72
N GLU A 82 1.26 4.26 -9.91
CA GLU A 82 0.65 5.47 -10.45
C GLU A 82 -0.80 5.16 -10.74
N TRP A 83 -1.68 6.06 -10.30
CA TRP A 83 -3.11 5.84 -10.46
C TRP A 83 -3.79 7.10 -10.96
N ASN A 84 -4.92 6.84 -11.58
CA ASN A 84 -5.65 7.79 -12.36
C ASN A 84 -7.12 7.35 -12.49
N VAL A 85 -7.65 6.80 -11.39
CA VAL A 85 -8.94 6.11 -11.27
C VAL A 85 -10.11 7.05 -11.50
N ALA A 86 -11.16 6.49 -12.12
CA ALA A 86 -12.39 7.18 -12.47
C ALA A 86 -13.02 7.93 -11.30
N GLN A 87 -13.87 8.91 -11.65
CA GLN A 87 -14.63 9.68 -10.68
C GLN A 87 -15.85 8.87 -10.22
N SER A 88 -15.67 7.93 -9.30
CA SER A 88 -16.78 7.16 -8.72
C SER A 88 -16.55 6.79 -7.26
N TRP A 89 -17.66 6.70 -6.50
CA TRP A 89 -17.66 6.09 -5.18
C TRP A 89 -17.50 4.58 -5.34
N GLY A 90 -16.38 4.02 -4.87
CA GLY A 90 -16.19 2.57 -4.84
C GLY A 90 -15.24 2.03 -5.91
N GLU A 91 -14.54 2.90 -6.65
CA GLU A 91 -13.27 2.48 -7.27
C GLU A 91 -12.29 2.17 -6.14
N ASP A 92 -11.58 1.07 -6.25
CA ASP A 92 -10.57 0.63 -5.28
C ASP A 92 -9.44 -0.05 -6.03
N ALA A 93 -8.21 0.27 -5.67
CA ALA A 93 -7.04 -0.40 -6.23
C ALA A 93 -6.00 -0.62 -5.16
N ILE A 94 -5.50 -1.85 -5.07
CA ILE A 94 -4.45 -2.22 -4.14
C ILE A 94 -3.38 -3.04 -4.86
N GLY A 95 -2.12 -2.76 -4.58
CA GLY A 95 -1.06 -3.64 -5.03
C GLY A 95 0.33 -3.25 -4.56
N GLY A 96 1.26 -4.18 -4.75
CA GLY A 96 2.64 -3.99 -4.34
C GLY A 96 3.46 -5.27 -4.36
N MET A 97 4.58 -5.25 -3.64
CA MET A 97 5.57 -6.32 -3.61
C MET A 97 5.73 -6.94 -2.23
N GLY A 98 6.12 -8.22 -2.21
CA GLY A 98 6.50 -8.91 -0.99
C GLY A 98 6.74 -10.39 -1.21
N TRP A 99 5.93 -11.21 -0.55
CA TRP A 99 6.14 -12.65 -0.45
C TRP A 99 4.83 -13.40 -0.67
N SER A 100 4.91 -14.53 -1.38
CA SER A 100 3.77 -15.41 -1.67
C SER A 100 3.22 -16.14 -0.44
N ALA A 101 4.02 -16.22 0.63
CA ALA A 101 3.61 -16.74 1.92
C ALA A 101 3.85 -15.67 3.00
N GLY A 102 2.86 -15.42 3.84
CA GLY A 102 2.95 -14.56 5.02
C GLY A 102 3.79 -15.19 6.14
N SER A 103 4.26 -14.34 7.05
CA SER A 103 4.94 -14.79 8.27
C SER A 103 4.60 -13.85 9.43
N ARG A 104 4.24 -14.44 10.57
CA ARG A 104 3.99 -13.71 11.82
C ARG A 104 5.21 -12.90 12.26
N ASP A 105 6.41 -13.41 12.04
CA ASP A 105 7.66 -12.83 12.52
C ASP A 105 8.33 -11.91 11.50
N ARG A 106 7.63 -11.55 10.41
CA ARG A 106 8.23 -10.76 9.35
C ARG A 106 8.62 -9.37 9.85
N LYS A 107 9.87 -9.02 9.59
CA LYS A 107 10.42 -7.69 9.73
C LYS A 107 10.86 -7.19 8.36
N ILE A 108 10.50 -5.95 8.07
CA ILE A 108 10.86 -5.29 6.83
C ILE A 108 11.51 -3.95 7.12
N GLY A 109 12.33 -3.50 6.17
CA GLY A 109 12.67 -2.11 6.02
C GLY A 109 12.07 -1.60 4.73
N TYR A 110 11.67 -0.34 4.73
CA TYR A 110 11.08 0.29 3.56
C TYR A 110 11.33 1.80 3.54
N ASN A 111 11.16 2.40 2.38
CA ASN A 111 11.19 3.85 2.17
C ASN A 111 10.01 4.23 1.26
N VAL A 112 9.32 5.29 1.63
CA VAL A 112 8.31 5.93 0.78
C VAL A 112 8.95 7.22 0.28
N GLY A 113 9.41 7.25 -0.96
CA GLY A 113 10.01 8.43 -1.58
C GLY A 113 8.96 9.41 -2.13
N GLN A 114 7.77 8.89 -2.44
CA GLN A 114 6.63 9.67 -2.87
C GLN A 114 5.35 9.00 -2.36
N LEU A 115 4.39 9.81 -1.95
CA LEU A 115 3.00 9.42 -1.76
C LEU A 115 2.17 10.69 -1.93
N THR A 116 1.40 10.75 -3.01
CA THR A 116 0.65 11.96 -3.36
C THR A 116 -0.75 11.60 -3.80
N THR A 117 -1.74 12.37 -3.38
CA THR A 117 -3.09 12.39 -3.96
C THR A 117 -3.53 13.81 -4.31
N ASN A 118 -4.39 13.94 -5.33
CA ASN A 118 -5.10 15.18 -5.65
C ASN A 118 -6.44 15.37 -4.89
N SER A 119 -6.71 14.56 -3.87
CA SER A 119 -7.93 14.67 -3.05
C SER A 119 -7.62 14.67 -1.56
N SER A 120 -8.43 15.43 -0.81
CA SER A 120 -8.37 15.53 0.65
C SER A 120 -9.42 14.67 1.37
N ILE A 121 -10.29 14.00 0.61
CA ILE A 121 -11.38 13.15 1.14
C ILE A 121 -10.99 11.68 0.94
N GLN A 122 -10.35 11.39 -0.19
CA GLN A 122 -9.79 10.10 -0.57
C GLN A 122 -8.54 9.76 0.22
N LYS A 123 -8.09 8.51 0.14
CA LYS A 123 -6.81 8.12 0.73
C LYS A 123 -5.99 7.30 -0.25
N ALA A 124 -4.69 7.56 -0.23
CA ALA A 124 -3.69 6.63 -0.72
C ALA A 124 -2.91 6.13 0.50
N LEU A 125 -2.94 4.84 0.77
CA LEU A 125 -2.32 4.21 1.93
C LEU A 125 -1.01 3.54 1.54
N VAL A 126 -0.09 3.44 2.49
CA VAL A 126 1.00 2.46 2.44
C VAL A 126 0.85 1.53 3.64
N ALA A 127 0.62 0.25 3.36
CA ALA A 127 0.31 -0.75 4.37
C ALA A 127 1.01 -2.08 4.13
N MET A 128 1.41 -2.77 5.21
CA MET A 128 1.60 -4.22 5.11
C MET A 128 0.22 -4.85 4.96
N TYR A 129 0.01 -5.52 3.85
CA TYR A 129 -1.26 -6.06 3.42
C TYR A 129 -1.13 -7.54 3.10
N GLY A 130 -2.18 -8.31 3.35
CA GLY A 130 -2.23 -9.69 2.90
C GLY A 130 -3.39 -10.47 3.46
N TRP A 131 -3.29 -11.79 3.31
CA TRP A 131 -4.34 -12.72 3.69
C TRP A 131 -3.82 -13.79 4.63
N SER A 132 -4.71 -14.27 5.49
CA SER A 132 -4.57 -15.52 6.21
C SER A 132 -5.65 -16.48 5.74
N CYS A 133 -5.21 -17.62 5.21
CA CYS A 133 -6.09 -18.66 4.66
C CYS A 133 -5.95 -19.91 5.53
N SER A 134 -6.99 -20.25 6.29
CA SER A 134 -6.96 -21.40 7.20
C SER A 134 -8.24 -22.24 7.08
N THR A 135 -8.22 -23.44 7.68
CA THR A 135 -9.39 -24.30 7.78
C THR A 135 -9.54 -24.73 9.24
N SER A 136 -10.71 -24.50 9.84
CA SER A 136 -11.01 -24.90 11.21
C SER A 136 -12.36 -25.56 11.30
N GLY A 137 -12.42 -26.77 11.87
CA GLY A 137 -13.66 -27.53 12.03
C GLY A 137 -14.37 -27.85 10.69
N GLY A 138 -13.60 -27.99 9.61
CA GLY A 138 -14.14 -28.20 8.25
C GLY A 138 -14.55 -26.92 7.51
N ASN A 139 -14.50 -25.76 8.16
CA ASN A 139 -14.83 -24.48 7.54
C ASN A 139 -13.58 -23.77 7.04
N GLN A 140 -13.59 -23.33 5.78
CA GLN A 140 -12.59 -22.45 5.20
C GLN A 140 -12.75 -21.05 5.79
N ILE A 141 -11.65 -20.49 6.28
CA ILE A 141 -11.59 -19.17 6.91
C ILE A 141 -10.65 -18.30 6.08
N SER A 142 -11.22 -17.25 5.50
CA SER A 142 -10.51 -16.18 4.80
C SER A 142 -10.46 -14.96 5.72
N GLN A 143 -9.27 -14.38 5.90
CA GLN A 143 -9.08 -13.16 6.70
C GLN A 143 -8.07 -12.25 6.00
N GLU A 144 -8.44 -11.00 5.83
CA GLU A 144 -7.59 -9.98 5.22
C GLU A 144 -7.01 -9.08 6.32
N TYR A 145 -5.81 -8.54 6.13
CA TYR A 145 -5.20 -7.71 7.16
C TYR A 145 -4.39 -6.55 6.60
N TYR A 146 -4.31 -5.50 7.42
CA TYR A 146 -3.65 -4.24 7.11
C TYR A 146 -2.90 -3.69 8.31
N VAL A 147 -1.61 -3.38 8.13
CA VAL A 147 -0.84 -2.49 9.02
C VAL A 147 -0.56 -1.21 8.27
N VAL A 148 -1.40 -0.20 8.46
CA VAL A 148 -1.32 1.10 7.78
C VAL A 148 -0.33 2.00 8.52
N ASP A 149 0.81 2.30 7.89
CA ASP A 149 1.89 3.07 8.52
C ASP A 149 1.92 4.53 8.08
N THR A 150 1.53 4.82 6.84
CA THR A 150 1.37 6.18 6.32
C THR A 150 0.28 6.26 5.27
N TRP A 151 -0.20 7.47 5.02
CA TRP A 151 -1.22 7.75 4.02
C TRP A 151 -1.18 9.23 3.64
N ASP A 152 -1.78 9.55 2.50
CA ASP A 152 -2.09 10.92 2.10
C ASP A 152 -3.62 11.10 1.96
N GLY A 153 -4.09 12.34 2.03
CA GLY A 153 -5.51 12.69 1.86
C GLY A 153 -6.32 12.84 3.17
N GLY A 154 -5.72 13.19 4.31
CA GLY A 154 -6.43 13.45 5.59
C GLY A 154 -6.51 12.22 6.51
N LYS A 155 -7.19 12.26 7.67
CA LYS A 155 -7.22 11.12 8.63
C LYS A 155 -7.86 9.87 7.99
N PHE A 156 -7.20 8.71 8.10
CA PHE A 156 -7.74 7.42 7.67
C PHE A 156 -8.37 6.63 8.83
N VAL A 157 -9.53 6.04 8.57
CA VAL A 157 -10.22 5.04 9.39
C VAL A 157 -10.87 4.07 8.40
N PRO A 158 -10.73 2.73 8.57
CA PRO A 158 -11.39 1.79 7.66
C PRO A 158 -12.91 1.95 7.72
N TRP A 159 -13.57 1.80 6.59
CA TRP A 159 -15.03 1.83 6.52
C TRP A 159 -15.62 0.50 7.02
N ASP A 160 -16.65 0.52 7.84
CA ASP A 160 -17.46 -0.64 8.18
C ASP A 160 -18.78 -0.53 7.42
N GLU A 161 -18.99 -1.35 6.40
CA GLU A 161 -20.22 -1.37 5.58
C GLU A 161 -21.45 -1.85 6.36
N ASN A 162 -21.25 -2.60 7.45
CA ASN A 162 -22.33 -3.18 8.24
C ASN A 162 -22.79 -2.27 9.39
N ALA A 163 -22.05 -1.19 9.67
CA ALA A 163 -22.42 -0.22 10.68
C ALA A 163 -23.74 0.50 10.35
N ASN A 164 -24.35 1.11 11.38
CA ASN A 164 -25.59 1.90 11.26
C ASN A 164 -26.72 1.16 10.52
N ASN A 165 -26.99 -0.09 10.90
CA ASN A 165 -28.00 -0.95 10.25
C ASN A 165 -27.76 -1.15 8.75
N GLY A 166 -26.49 -1.33 8.34
CA GLY A 166 -26.10 -1.55 6.94
C GLY A 166 -25.96 -0.28 6.09
N ASN A 167 -26.02 0.91 6.71
CA ASN A 167 -25.77 2.18 5.99
C ASN A 167 -24.28 2.55 5.92
N GLY A 168 -23.44 1.78 6.61
CA GLY A 168 -22.02 2.01 6.72
C GLY A 168 -21.63 3.17 7.64
N ALA A 169 -20.41 3.11 8.15
CA ALA A 169 -19.79 4.16 8.96
C ALA A 169 -18.26 3.98 9.01
N PRO A 170 -17.49 4.99 9.44
CA PRO A 170 -16.13 4.73 9.90
C PRO A 170 -16.14 3.70 11.04
N ALA A 171 -15.27 2.69 10.93
CA ALA A 171 -15.19 1.63 11.93
C ALA A 171 -14.82 2.18 13.31
N GLN A 172 -15.38 1.56 14.35
CA GLN A 172 -15.01 1.87 15.73
C GLN A 172 -13.76 1.10 16.13
N SER A 173 -12.83 1.77 16.81
CA SER A 173 -11.63 1.11 17.30
C SER A 173 -11.97 0.13 18.42
N VAL A 174 -11.39 -1.07 18.33
CA VAL A 174 -11.49 -2.17 19.31
C VAL A 174 -10.24 -2.27 20.19
N GLY A 175 -9.56 -1.14 20.39
CA GLY A 175 -8.36 -1.03 21.20
C GLY A 175 -7.13 -0.63 20.39
N THR A 176 -5.95 -0.84 20.96
CA THR A 176 -4.70 -0.34 20.36
C THR A 176 -3.58 -1.37 20.43
N VAL A 177 -2.55 -1.18 19.60
CA VAL A 177 -1.26 -1.86 19.72
C VAL A 177 -0.13 -0.85 19.67
N SER A 178 0.88 -1.03 20.53
CA SER A 178 2.14 -0.27 20.46
C SER A 178 3.18 -1.10 19.70
N ALA A 179 3.63 -0.57 18.56
CA ALA A 179 4.56 -1.24 17.66
C ALA A 179 5.35 -0.19 16.89
N ASN A 180 6.53 -0.53 16.36
CA ASN A 180 7.24 0.34 15.40
C ASN A 180 7.45 1.79 15.89
N GLY A 181 7.58 1.99 17.21
CA GLY A 181 7.73 3.32 17.83
C GLY A 181 6.49 4.21 17.78
N ALA A 182 5.28 3.63 17.66
CA ALA A 182 4.02 4.37 17.67
C ALA A 182 2.86 3.54 18.22
N THR A 183 1.72 4.21 18.42
CA THR A 183 0.44 3.59 18.71
C THR A 183 -0.38 3.49 17.43
N TYR A 184 -0.98 2.32 17.24
CA TYR A 184 -1.93 2.02 16.18
C TYR A 184 -3.29 1.74 16.82
N ASP A 185 -4.33 2.37 16.30
CA ASP A 185 -5.71 2.00 16.62
C ASP A 185 -6.05 0.72 15.85
N VAL A 186 -6.70 -0.22 16.51
CA VAL A 186 -7.05 -1.54 15.99
C VAL A 186 -8.51 -1.54 15.61
N TYR A 187 -8.83 -2.12 14.46
CA TYR A 187 -10.20 -2.28 13.97
C TYR A 187 -10.40 -3.69 13.45
N LYS A 188 -11.64 -4.17 13.57
CA LYS A 188 -12.11 -5.40 12.94
C LYS A 188 -13.39 -5.05 12.21
N VAL A 189 -13.44 -5.33 10.92
CA VAL A 189 -14.64 -5.10 10.09
C VAL A 189 -14.97 -6.39 9.35
N ARG A 190 -16.25 -6.64 9.12
CA ARG A 190 -16.71 -7.76 8.29
C ARG A 190 -17.01 -7.26 6.89
N ARG A 191 -16.59 -8.02 5.89
CA ARG A 191 -16.82 -7.74 4.47
C ARG A 191 -17.68 -8.81 3.81
N TYR A 192 -18.31 -8.41 2.73
CA TYR A 192 -18.90 -9.29 1.74
C TYR A 192 -18.37 -8.94 0.34
N GLY A 193 -17.52 -9.78 -0.25
CA GLY A 193 -16.88 -9.45 -1.51
C GLY A 193 -15.95 -10.52 -2.08
N ALA A 194 -15.09 -10.10 -3.00
CA ALA A 194 -14.02 -10.93 -3.51
C ALA A 194 -13.04 -11.28 -2.37
N GLN A 195 -12.63 -12.54 -2.32
CA GLN A 195 -11.66 -13.03 -1.35
C GLN A 195 -10.49 -13.67 -2.09
N TYR A 196 -9.28 -13.51 -1.56
CA TYR A 196 -8.12 -14.23 -2.09
C TYR A 196 -8.17 -15.73 -1.71
N CYS A 197 -8.51 -16.02 -0.45
CA CYS A 197 -8.50 -17.38 0.05
C CYS A 197 -9.72 -18.15 -0.45
N PHE A 198 -9.45 -19.31 -1.09
CA PHE A 198 -10.44 -20.29 -1.52
C PHE A 198 -11.46 -19.77 -2.55
N ASN A 199 -11.82 -20.60 -3.53
CA ASN A 199 -12.82 -20.28 -4.56
C ASN A 199 -14.27 -20.53 -4.10
N GLY A 200 -14.50 -20.55 -2.78
CA GLY A 200 -15.74 -21.04 -2.17
C GLY A 200 -16.94 -20.09 -2.30
N SER A 201 -18.13 -20.62 -1.99
CA SER A 201 -19.43 -19.95 -2.08
C SER A 201 -19.68 -18.88 -1.00
N SER A 202 -18.91 -18.89 0.10
CA SER A 202 -18.97 -17.83 1.12
C SER A 202 -18.08 -16.67 0.71
N ARG A 203 -18.67 -15.51 0.39
CA ARG A 203 -17.97 -14.25 0.09
C ARG A 203 -17.69 -13.40 1.32
N SER A 204 -17.95 -13.92 2.51
CA SER A 204 -17.91 -13.13 3.75
C SER A 204 -16.71 -13.46 4.61
N PHE A 205 -15.89 -12.45 4.90
CA PHE A 205 -14.63 -12.57 5.61
C PHE A 205 -14.40 -11.38 6.56
N ASP A 206 -13.48 -11.54 7.51
CA ASP A 206 -13.10 -10.47 8.43
C ASP A 206 -11.83 -9.77 7.94
N GLN A 207 -11.80 -8.45 8.01
CA GLN A 207 -10.59 -7.66 7.85
C GLN A 207 -10.06 -7.20 9.23
N PHE A 208 -8.75 -7.24 9.40
CA PHE A 208 -8.05 -6.81 10.61
C PHE A 208 -7.13 -5.64 10.32
N TRP A 209 -7.34 -4.54 11.01
CA TRP A 209 -6.61 -3.31 10.75
C TRP A 209 -5.82 -2.87 11.98
N SER A 210 -4.63 -2.35 11.72
CA SER A 210 -3.82 -1.57 12.65
C SER A 210 -3.49 -0.28 11.92
N VAL A 211 -4.11 0.83 12.31
CA VAL A 211 -3.91 2.13 11.67
C VAL A 211 -3.12 3.02 12.62
N ARG A 212 -1.94 3.48 12.19
CA ARG A 212 -1.12 4.41 12.98
C ARG A 212 -1.95 5.64 13.33
N ARG A 213 -1.82 6.21 14.53
CA ARG A 213 -2.58 7.43 14.89
C ARG A 213 -2.18 8.68 14.12
N THR A 214 -0.94 8.72 13.67
CA THR A 214 -0.37 9.84 12.91
C THR A 214 0.42 9.24 11.76
N PRO A 215 0.19 9.67 10.51
CA PRO A 215 0.87 9.08 9.36
C PRO A 215 2.38 9.24 9.54
N ARG A 216 3.13 8.19 9.24
CA ARG A 216 4.57 8.23 9.31
C ARG A 216 5.13 9.12 8.21
N ALA A 217 6.04 10.03 8.58
CA ALA A 217 6.72 10.88 7.61
C ALA A 217 7.46 10.06 6.55
N ILE A 218 7.26 10.45 5.28
CA ILE A 218 7.92 9.90 4.10
C ILE A 218 9.37 10.41 3.97
N ASN A 219 10.08 10.07 2.89
CA ASN A 219 11.46 10.48 2.60
C ASN A 219 12.48 10.06 3.66
N GLY A 220 12.39 8.81 4.10
CA GLY A 220 13.38 8.24 5.02
C GLY A 220 13.20 6.74 5.20
N ASN A 221 14.29 6.07 5.57
CA ASN A 221 14.24 4.63 5.83
C ASN A 221 13.46 4.36 7.12
N ARG A 222 12.55 3.39 7.03
CA ARG A 222 11.62 2.98 8.08
C ARG A 222 11.70 1.48 8.26
N ASN A 223 11.25 1.06 9.43
CA ASN A 223 11.19 -0.34 9.82
C ASN A 223 9.77 -0.68 10.25
N MET A 224 9.33 -1.88 9.92
CA MET A 224 8.07 -2.44 10.39
C MET A 224 8.29 -3.88 10.86
N ASP A 225 7.89 -4.15 12.10
CA ASP A 225 7.74 -5.46 12.71
C ASP A 225 6.25 -5.82 12.68
N PHE A 226 5.89 -6.91 12.00
CA PHE A 226 4.52 -7.36 11.85
C PHE A 226 3.99 -8.05 13.12
N ARG A 227 4.87 -8.68 13.90
CA ARG A 227 4.50 -9.58 15.00
C ARG A 227 3.61 -8.92 16.06
N PRO A 228 3.87 -7.69 16.55
CA PRO A 228 3.00 -7.06 17.53
C PRO A 228 1.55 -6.92 17.04
N HIS A 229 1.36 -6.60 15.76
CA HIS A 229 0.04 -6.46 15.15
C HIS A 229 -0.68 -7.80 15.05
N ALA A 230 0.00 -8.81 14.49
CA ALA A 230 -0.52 -10.17 14.39
C ALA A 230 -0.91 -10.72 15.78
N ASN A 231 -0.07 -10.52 16.80
CA ASN A 231 -0.35 -10.94 18.17
C ASN A 231 -1.61 -10.27 18.73
N ARG A 232 -1.78 -8.96 18.48
CA ARG A 232 -2.97 -8.26 18.98
C ARG A 232 -4.25 -8.79 18.33
N TRP A 233 -4.21 -9.10 17.04
CA TRP A 233 -5.36 -9.63 16.32
C TRP A 233 -5.65 -11.10 16.65
N ASP A 234 -4.63 -11.89 16.97
CA ASP A 234 -4.71 -13.31 17.37
C ASP A 234 -5.32 -13.52 18.76
N ASN A 235 -5.49 -12.43 19.54
CA ASN A 235 -6.18 -12.51 20.82
C ASN A 235 -7.62 -13.03 20.65
N SER A 236 -8.14 -13.68 21.70
CA SER A 236 -9.45 -14.35 21.68
C SER A 236 -10.63 -13.42 21.42
N ASP A 237 -10.48 -12.11 21.66
CA ASP A 237 -11.50 -11.10 21.38
C ASP A 237 -11.63 -10.77 19.89
N LEU A 238 -10.56 -10.96 19.11
CA LEU A 238 -10.52 -10.60 17.68
C LEU A 238 -10.52 -11.83 16.77
N GLY A 239 -9.79 -12.89 17.15
CA GLY A 239 -9.87 -14.20 16.50
C GLY A 239 -9.19 -14.29 15.13
N PHE A 240 -8.16 -13.48 14.87
CA PHE A 240 -7.30 -13.65 13.70
C PHE A 240 -6.59 -15.00 13.76
N LYS A 241 -6.37 -15.62 12.60
CA LYS A 241 -5.79 -16.95 12.45
C LYS A 241 -4.37 -16.80 11.95
N VAL A 242 -3.40 -16.71 12.85
CA VAL A 242 -1.98 -16.54 12.44
C VAL A 242 -1.40 -17.77 11.74
N ASP A 243 -1.99 -18.94 11.95
CA ASP A 243 -1.62 -20.21 11.33
C ASP A 243 -1.95 -20.27 9.84
N GLY A 244 -2.93 -19.50 9.36
CA GLY A 244 -3.24 -19.39 7.94
C GLY A 244 -2.33 -18.46 7.14
N LEU A 245 -1.41 -17.72 7.79
CA LEU A 245 -0.55 -16.74 7.13
C LEU A 245 0.34 -17.37 6.04
N SER A 246 0.84 -18.59 6.24
CA SER A 246 1.71 -19.25 5.24
C SER A 246 0.98 -19.67 3.97
N SER A 247 -0.36 -19.68 4.00
CA SER A 247 -1.23 -20.01 2.87
C SER A 247 -1.83 -18.77 2.20
N GLY A 248 -1.55 -17.57 2.72
CA GLY A 248 -1.86 -16.31 2.07
C GLY A 248 -0.59 -15.51 1.77
N TYR A 249 -0.67 -14.57 0.83
CA TYR A 249 0.45 -13.68 0.58
C TYR A 249 0.58 -12.59 1.65
N GLN A 250 1.72 -11.90 1.63
CA GLN A 250 1.96 -10.71 2.44
C GLN A 250 2.87 -9.75 1.65
N ILE A 251 2.37 -8.55 1.39
CA ILE A 251 3.03 -7.53 0.57
C ILE A 251 3.06 -6.18 1.30
N LEU A 252 4.03 -5.33 0.96
CA LEU A 252 3.92 -3.91 1.23
C LEU A 252 3.14 -3.31 0.05
N ALA A 253 1.91 -2.90 0.31
CA ALA A 253 0.97 -2.44 -0.70
C ALA A 253 0.77 -0.92 -0.63
N VAL A 254 0.40 -0.38 -1.78
CA VAL A 254 -0.30 0.89 -1.91
C VAL A 254 -1.75 0.58 -2.18
N GLU A 255 -2.66 1.18 -1.41
CA GLU A 255 -4.12 1.05 -1.61
C GLU A 255 -4.73 2.43 -1.86
N ILE A 256 -5.66 2.50 -2.79
CA ILE A 256 -6.22 3.71 -3.37
C ILE A 256 -7.73 3.56 -3.37
N PHE A 257 -8.44 4.46 -2.68
CA PHE A 257 -9.91 4.52 -2.71
C PHE A 257 -10.33 5.71 -3.57
N GLY A 258 -11.24 5.53 -4.54
CA GLY A 258 -11.65 6.51 -5.58
C GLY A 258 -12.78 7.47 -5.21
N ASP A 259 -12.80 8.67 -5.85
CA ASP A 259 -13.52 9.89 -5.41
C ASP A 259 -14.68 10.13 -6.36
N ALA A 260 -15.89 10.27 -5.83
CA ALA A 260 -17.02 10.61 -6.70
C ALA A 260 -17.01 12.07 -7.17
N ASN A 261 -16.13 12.93 -6.65
CA ASN A 261 -16.13 14.36 -6.99
C ASN A 261 -15.02 14.75 -7.97
N LEU A 262 -14.01 13.89 -8.16
CA LEU A 262 -12.92 14.14 -9.09
C LEU A 262 -12.29 12.84 -9.55
N ARG A 263 -11.61 12.90 -10.70
CA ARG A 263 -10.75 11.80 -11.12
C ARG A 263 -9.51 11.74 -10.22
N HIS A 264 -9.32 10.63 -9.53
CA HIS A 264 -8.32 10.53 -8.48
C HIS A 264 -6.97 10.16 -9.07
N LYS A 265 -5.99 11.03 -8.85
CA LYS A 265 -4.67 10.94 -9.44
C LYS A 265 -3.61 10.99 -8.37
N GLY A 266 -2.57 10.19 -8.56
CA GLY A 266 -1.47 10.18 -7.63
C GLY A 266 -0.39 9.18 -8.01
N ALA A 267 0.59 9.14 -7.13
CA ALA A 267 1.70 8.23 -7.27
C ALA A 267 2.26 7.89 -5.89
N ALA A 268 2.84 6.70 -5.79
CA ALA A 268 3.62 6.25 -4.68
C ALA A 268 4.93 5.66 -5.20
N ASP A 269 6.04 5.97 -4.54
CA ASP A 269 7.37 5.46 -4.86
C ASP A 269 7.91 4.74 -3.63
N ILE A 270 8.10 3.42 -3.74
CA ILE A 270 8.33 2.55 -2.60
C ILE A 270 9.59 1.71 -2.83
N THR A 271 10.51 1.77 -1.87
CA THR A 271 11.61 0.80 -1.76
C THR A 271 11.37 -0.14 -0.58
N LEU A 272 11.57 -1.44 -0.75
CA LEU A 272 11.30 -2.52 0.22
C LEU A 272 12.50 -3.46 0.34
N TRP A 273 12.89 -3.85 1.55
CA TRP A 273 13.92 -4.85 1.81
C TRP A 273 13.63 -5.70 3.04
N PRO A 274 14.10 -6.97 3.07
CA PRO A 274 14.03 -7.79 4.28
C PRO A 274 14.95 -7.24 5.37
N ARG A 275 14.63 -7.54 6.63
CA ARG A 275 15.45 -7.23 7.81
C ARG A 275 15.72 -8.45 8.67
#